data_AF-A0AAW2CVR2-F1
#
_entry.id   AF-A0AAW2CVR2-F1
#
_cell.length_a   1.000
_cell.length_b   1.000
_cell.length_c   1.000
_cell.angle_alpha   90.00
_cell.angle_beta   90.00
_cell.angle_gamma   90.00
#
_symmetry.space_group_name_H-M   'P 1'
#
loop_
_entity.id
_entity.type
_entity.pdbx_description
1 polymer ?
#
loop_
_entity_poly.entity_id
_entity_poly.type
_entity_poly.pdbx_seq_one_letter_code
_entity_poly.pdbx_strand_id
1 'polypeptide(L)'
;MQKEILHVFSAKVKKAIREEIGDAKFCIMVDEAHDESMKEQMAVVFRYVDAEGFVKERFFGLIHGVDTAALTLKNGIYSLLSQHCLDIQKI
;
A
#
# COMPACT_ATOMS: atom_id res chain seq x y z
N MET A 1 14.72 12.68 15.38
CA MET A 1 15.20 13.38 14.17
C MET A 1 15.13 12.51 12.89
N GLN A 2 16.00 11.51 12.67
CA GLN A 2 16.01 10.76 11.38
C GLN A 2 14.71 9.98 11.09
N LYS A 3 14.14 9.31 12.11
CA LYS A 3 12.87 8.57 11.96
C LYS A 3 11.67 9.48 11.66
N GLU A 4 11.65 10.70 12.20
CA GLU A 4 10.58 11.67 11.97
C GLU A 4 10.63 12.22 10.55
N ILE A 5 11.82 12.51 10.04
CA ILE A 5 12.02 12.93 8.65
C ILE A 5 11.53 11.83 7.70
N LEU A 6 11.94 10.57 7.94
CA LEU A 6 11.50 9.44 7.14
C LEU A 6 9.97 9.27 7.18
N HIS A 7 9.35 9.46 8.34
CA HIS A 7 7.90 9.39 8.49
C HIS A 7 7.19 10.48 7.67
N VAL A 8 7.68 11.73 7.72
CA VAL A 8 7.12 12.85 6.94
C VAL A 8 7.25 12.57 5.43
N PHE A 9 8.40 12.08 4.98
CA PHE A 9 8.58 11.71 3.58
C PHE A 9 7.65 10.58 3.15
N SER A 10 7.55 9.52 3.96
CA SER A 10 6.63 8.40 3.68
C SER A 10 5.17 8.87 3.58
N ALA A 11 4.72 9.71 4.51
CA ALA A 11 3.38 10.29 4.48
C ALA A 11 3.13 11.12 3.21
N LYS A 12 4.11 11.94 2.78
CA LYS A 12 4.02 12.73 1.55
C LYS A 12 3.95 11.86 0.30
N VAL A 13 4.78 10.81 0.21
CA VAL A 13 4.77 9.87 -0.91
C VAL A 13 3.42 9.16 -1.02
N LYS A 14 2.91 8.63 0.10
CA LYS A 14 1.61 7.96 0.12
C LYS A 14 0.45 8.90 -0.24
N LYS A 15 0.51 10.15 0.22
CA LYS A 15 -0.46 11.19 -0.16
C LYS A 15 -0.40 11.48 -1.66
N ALA A 16 0.80 11.62 -2.24
CA ALA A 16 0.96 11.83 -3.67
C ALA A 16 0.40 10.66 -4.48
N ILE A 17 0.65 9.41 -4.07
CA ILE A 17 0.07 8.22 -4.72
C ILE A 17 -1.46 8.24 -4.62
N ARG A 18 -2.03 8.59 -3.46
CA ARG A 18 -3.49 8.72 -3.29
C ARG A 18 -4.08 9.77 -4.24
N GLU A 19 -3.44 10.92 -4.35
CA GLU A 19 -3.86 12.02 -5.23
C GLU A 19 -3.73 11.62 -6.71
N GLU A 20 -2.67 10.90 -7.08
CA GLU A 20 -2.45 10.40 -8.44
C GLU A 20 -3.52 9.37 -8.87
N ILE A 21 -3.92 8.47 -7.97
CA ILE A 21 -5.02 7.52 -8.20
C ILE A 21 -6.36 8.26 -8.33
N GLY A 22 -6.58 9.32 -7.55
CA GLY A 22 -7.82 10.08 -7.56
C GLY A 22 -9.04 9.18 -7.33
N ASP A 23 -10.01 9.23 -8.25
CA ASP A 23 -11.22 8.39 -8.19
C ASP A 23 -11.18 7.18 -9.12
N ALA A 24 -10.01 6.91 -9.72
CA ALA A 24 -9.82 5.78 -10.61
C ALA A 24 -10.02 4.45 -9.90
N LYS A 25 -10.39 3.44 -10.68
CA LYS A 25 -10.34 2.05 -10.23
C LYS A 25 -8.88 1.60 -10.12
N PHE A 26 -8.58 0.80 -9.12
CA PHE A 26 -7.23 0.28 -8.90
C PHE A 26 -7.29 -1.18 -8.43
N CYS A 27 -6.22 -1.92 -8.70
CA CYS A 27 -6.00 -3.26 -8.19
C CYS A 27 -4.94 -3.21 -7.10
N ILE A 28 -5.03 -4.13 -6.14
CA ILE A 28 -4.02 -4.31 -5.10
C ILE A 28 -3.20 -5.55 -5.47
N MET A 29 -1.89 -5.38 -5.60
CA MET A 29 -0.94 -6.47 -5.71
C MET A 29 -0.21 -6.59 -4.36
N VAL A 30 -0.13 -7.82 -3.86
CA VAL A 30 0.55 -8.13 -2.61
C VAL A 30 1.59 -9.20 -2.91
N ASP A 31 2.83 -8.94 -2.48
CA ASP A 31 3.93 -9.91 -2.56
C ASP A 31 4.42 -10.23 -1.14
N GLU A 32 4.68 -11.51 -0.89
CA GLU A 32 5.08 -12.03 0.41
C GLU A 32 6.58 -12.31 0.41
N ALA A 33 7.28 -11.80 1.42
CA ALA A 33 8.70 -12.05 1.65
C ALA A 33 8.98 -12.13 3.15
N HIS A 34 10.02 -12.88 3.53
CA HIS A 34 10.51 -12.88 4.90
C HIS A 34 11.71 -11.94 5.04
N ASP A 35 11.78 -11.20 6.15
CA ASP A 35 12.96 -10.40 6.47
C ASP A 35 14.10 -11.23 7.08
N GLU A 36 15.25 -10.59 7.34
CA GLU A 36 16.43 -11.24 7.94
C GLU A 36 16.14 -11.88 9.32
N SER A 37 15.06 -11.46 9.98
CA SER A 37 14.58 -12.01 11.26
C SER A 37 13.54 -13.13 11.10
N MET A 38 13.34 -13.63 9.87
CA MET A 38 12.34 -14.64 9.49
C MET A 38 10.91 -14.19 9.79
N LYS A 39 10.64 -12.88 9.78
CA LYS A 39 9.29 -12.35 9.92
C LYS A 39 8.65 -12.09 8.57
N GLU A 40 7.38 -12.42 8.50
CA GLU A 40 6.52 -12.19 7.34
C GLU A 40 6.33 -10.69 7.06
N GLN A 41 6.68 -10.29 5.84
CA GLN A 41 6.43 -8.95 5.32
C GLN A 41 5.71 -9.04 4.00
N MET A 42 4.72 -8.17 3.83
CA MET A 42 3.89 -8.15 2.64
C MET A 42 4.02 -6.78 1.97
N ALA A 43 4.61 -6.77 0.77
CA ALA A 43 4.74 -5.57 -0.05
C ALA A 43 3.42 -5.29 -0.77
N VAL A 44 2.92 -4.07 -0.61
CA VAL A 44 1.66 -3.62 -1.23
C VAL A 44 1.97 -2.66 -2.37
N VAL A 45 1.45 -2.98 -3.55
CA VAL A 45 1.56 -2.17 -4.76
C VAL A 45 0.16 -1.90 -5.32
N PHE A 46 -0.14 -0.65 -5.65
CA PHE A 46 -1.35 -0.30 -6.38
C PHE A 46 -1.08 -0.30 -7.88
N ARG A 47 -1.95 -0.97 -8.64
CA ARG A 47 -1.96 -0.94 -10.11
C ARG A 47 -3.23 -0.24 -10.59
N TYR A 48 -3.13 0.78 -11.43
CA TYR A 48 -4.29 1.49 -11.97
C TYR A 48 -3.99 2.04 -13.36
N VAL A 49 -5.03 2.51 -14.05
CA VAL A 49 -4.89 3.19 -15.34
C VAL A 49 -5.00 4.69 -15.10
N ASP A 50 -4.00 5.44 -15.56
CA ASP A 50 -4.01 6.90 -15.44
C ASP A 50 -4.94 7.57 -16.47
N ALA A 51 -5.05 8.90 -16.38
CA ALA A 51 -5.87 9.69 -17.29
C ALA A 51 -5.42 9.62 -18.76
N GLU A 52 -4.17 9.24 -19.02
CA GLU A 52 -3.60 9.07 -20.35
C GLU A 52 -3.81 7.64 -20.90
N GLY A 53 -4.40 6.74 -20.09
CA GLY A 53 -4.65 5.35 -20.47
C GLY A 53 -3.48 4.41 -20.20
N PHE A 54 -2.43 4.85 -19.50
CA PHE A 54 -1.29 4.00 -19.16
C PHE A 54 -1.49 3.28 -17.84
N VAL A 55 -1.07 2.02 -17.79
CA VAL A 55 -0.98 1.27 -16.54
C VAL A 55 0.16 1.83 -15.69
N LYS A 56 -0.15 2.23 -14.46
CA LYS A 56 0.80 2.68 -13.44
C LYS A 56 0.82 1.70 -12.28
N GLU A 57 2.01 1.52 -11.72
CA GLU A 57 2.25 0.70 -10.54
C GLU A 57 2.98 1.54 -9.48
N ARG A 58 2.41 1.61 -8.28
CA ARG A 58 2.93 2.43 -7.18
C ARG A 58 3.10 1.58 -5.93
N PHE A 59 4.35 1.35 -5.55
CA PHE A 59 4.65 0.76 -4.25
C PHE A 59 4.17 1.68 -3.13
N PHE A 60 3.37 1.11 -2.23
CA PHE A 60 2.70 1.89 -1.20
C PHE A 60 3.27 1.64 0.20
N GLY A 61 3.78 0.44 0.45
CA GLY A 61 4.45 0.12 1.71
C GLY A 61 4.49 -1.36 2.02
N LEU A 62 5.01 -1.65 3.21
CA LEU A 62 5.09 -2.99 3.79
C LEU A 62 4.06 -3.13 4.91
N ILE A 63 3.32 -4.23 4.91
CA ILE A 63 2.54 -4.68 6.05
C ILE A 63 3.38 -5.73 6.78
N HIS A 64 3.64 -5.51 8.06
CA HIS A 64 4.29 -6.52 8.89
C HIS A 64 3.21 -7.47 9.39
N GLY A 65 3.29 -8.74 8.98
CA GLY A 65 2.40 -9.79 9.44
C GLY A 65 2.90 -10.39 10.75
N VAL A 66 1.95 -10.81 11.60
CA VAL A 66 2.25 -11.82 12.64
C VAL A 66 2.24 -13.21 12.01
N ASP A 67 1.45 -13.39 10.95
CA ASP A 67 1.34 -14.57 10.10
C ASP A 67 0.82 -14.18 8.70
N THR A 68 0.80 -15.14 7.78
CA THR A 68 0.30 -15.03 6.39
C THR A 68 -1.17 -15.46 6.27
N ALA A 69 -1.88 -15.55 7.40
CA ALA A 69 -3.28 -15.94 7.38
C ALA A 69 -4.10 -14.92 6.57
N ALA A 70 -5.00 -15.41 5.71
CA ALA A 70 -5.82 -14.57 4.85
C ALA A 70 -6.60 -13.48 5.62
N LEU A 71 -6.99 -13.76 6.87
CA LEU A 71 -7.65 -12.80 7.75
C LEU A 71 -6.71 -11.66 8.18
N THR A 72 -5.47 -11.98 8.56
CA THR A 72 -4.45 -11.00 8.95
C THR A 72 -4.10 -10.10 7.77
N LEU A 73 -3.91 -10.67 6.59
CA LEU A 73 -3.68 -9.94 5.35
C LEU A 73 -4.85 -8.99 5.03
N LYS A 74 -6.08 -9.52 5.07
CA LYS A 74 -7.29 -8.71 4.85
C LYS A 74 -7.31 -7.52 5.81
N ASN A 75 -7.17 -7.74 7.11
CA ASN A 75 -7.21 -6.66 8.09
C ASN A 75 -6.10 -5.62 7.86
N GLY A 76 -4.89 -6.06 7.52
CA GLY A 76 -3.77 -5.19 7.17
C GLY A 76 -4.07 -4.30 5.97
N ILE A 77 -4.59 -4.87 4.89
CA ILE A 77 -5.00 -4.11 3.68
C ILE A 77 -6.11 -3.10 4.04
N TYR A 78 -7.15 -3.52 4.76
CA TYR A 78 -8.25 -2.62 5.12
C TYR A 78 -7.77 -1.44 5.97
N SER A 79 -6.90 -1.71 6.96
CA SER A 79 -6.30 -0.67 7.79
C SER A 79 -5.46 0.31 6.95
N LEU A 80 -4.66 -0.21 6.02
CA LEU A 80 -3.82 0.59 5.12
C LEU A 80 -4.67 1.49 4.20
N LEU A 81 -5.74 0.95 3.60
CA LEU A 81 -6.66 1.73 2.74
C LEU A 81 -7.37 2.83 3.54
N SER A 82 -7.91 2.48 4.71
CA SER A 82 -8.63 3.41 5.58
C SER A 82 -7.76 4.57 6.05
N GLN A 83 -6.51 4.28 6.44
CA GLN A 83 -5.55 5.29 6.89
C GLN A 83 -5.20 6.33 5.81
N HIS A 84 -5.32 5.95 4.53
CA HIS A 84 -4.92 6.77 3.39
C HIS A 84 -6.09 7.19 2.49
N CYS A 85 -7.32 7.12 3.00
CA CYS A 85 -8.55 7.54 2.32
C CYS A 85 -8.75 6.89 0.94
N LEU A 86 -8.27 5.66 0.76
CA LEU A 86 -8.53 4.85 -0.43
C LEU A 86 -9.82 4.06 -0.21
N ASP A 87 -10.80 4.28 -1.08
CA ASP A 87 -12.09 3.63 -0.96
C ASP A 87 -11.99 2.18 -1.43
N ILE A 88 -12.42 1.25 -0.59
CA ILE A 88 -12.43 -0.17 -0.91
C ILE A 88 -13.39 -0.51 -2.06
N GLN A 89 -14.43 0.31 -2.27
CA GLN A 89 -15.34 0.15 -3.39
C GLN A 89 -14.68 0.49 -4.74
N LYS A 90 -13.48 1.08 -4.72
CA LYS A 90 -12.67 1.42 -5.90
C LYS A 90 -11.65 0.35 -6.26
N ILE A 91 -11.57 -0.74 -5.47
CA ILE A 91 -10.93 -1.99 -5.91
C ILE A 91 -11.68 -2.56 -7.14
#